data_AF-A0A1V2KEC7-F1
#
_entry.id   AF-A0A1V2KEC7-F1
#
_cell.length_a   1.000
_cell.length_b   1.000
_cell.length_c   1.000
_cell.angle_alpha   90.00
_cell.angle_beta   90.00
_cell.angle_gamma   90.00
#
_symmetry.space_group_name_H-M   'P 1'
#
loop_
_entity.id
_entity.type
_entity.pdbx_description
1 polymer ?
#
loop_
_entity_poly.entity_id
_entity_poly.type
_entity_poly.pdbx_seq_one_letter_code
_entity_poly.pdbx_strand_id
1 'polypeptide(L)' 'MSNDGSVARRWAEQGLGLVLRSQWDVSEAIANGSLVRVLADWRFDSAPVNLLVPSRKLRSPRVQALVAFLEDALRV' A
#
# COMPACT_ATOMS: atom_id res chain seq x y z
N MET A 1 18.08 -11.01 -6.06
CA MET A 1 16.98 -10.15 -6.55
C MET A 1 15.67 -10.79 -6.12
N SER A 2 14.71 -10.03 -5.58
CA SER A 2 13.40 -10.53 -5.12
C SER A 2 12.28 -9.82 -5.88
N ASN A 3 11.19 -10.53 -6.19
CA ASN A 3 9.95 -9.95 -6.71
C ASN A 3 8.90 -9.76 -5.59
N ASP A 4 9.23 -10.12 -4.35
CA ASP A 4 8.39 -9.93 -3.19
C ASP A 4 8.84 -8.69 -2.42
N GLY A 5 7.89 -7.76 -2.32
CA GLY A 5 8.06 -6.50 -1.61
C GLY A 5 8.37 -6.63 -0.12
N SER A 6 7.82 -7.64 0.55
CA SER A 6 8.03 -7.90 1.97
C SER A 6 9.46 -8.34 2.26
N VAL A 7 10.08 -9.09 1.34
CA VAL A 7 11.49 -9.49 1.43
C VAL A 7 12.41 -8.27 1.32
N ALA A 8 12.15 -7.41 0.33
CA ALA A 8 12.92 -6.18 0.15
C ALA A 8 12.80 -5.23 1.36
N ARG A 9 11.62 -5.10 1.95
CA ARG A 9 11.40 -4.32 3.17
C ARG A 9 12.22 -4.86 4.35
N ARG A 10 12.16 -6.18 4.59
CA ARG A 10 12.92 -6.82 5.69
C ARG A 10 14.43 -6.64 5.56
N TRP A 11 14.96 -6.65 4.34
CA TRP A 11 16.39 -6.36 4.13
C TRP A 11 16.75 -4.93 4.50
N ALA A 12 15.91 -3.95 4.17
CA ALA A 12 16.13 -2.56 4.59
C ALA A 12 16.04 -2.39 6.11
N GLU A 13 15.08 -3.05 6.77
CA GLU A 13 14.96 -3.08 8.24
C GLU A 13 16.20 -3.72 8.92
N GLN A 14 16.93 -4.59 8.22
CA GLN A 14 18.20 -5.18 8.66
C GLN A 14 19.43 -4.34 8.31
N GLY A 15 19.24 -3.14 7.75
CA GLY A 15 20.34 -2.25 7.36
C GLY A 15 21.06 -2.64 6.08
N LEU A 16 20.47 -3.49 5.23
CA LEU A 16 21.09 -3.95 3.97
C LEU A 16 20.89 -2.99 2.80
N GLY A 17 20.32 -1.80 3.02
CA GLY A 17 20.24 -0.74 2.01
C GLY A 17 18.94 0.07 2.07
N LEU A 18 18.68 0.80 0.97
CA LEU A 18 17.48 1.61 0.78
C LEU A 18 16.42 0.83 -0.01
N VAL A 19 15.14 1.10 0.28
CA VAL A 19 14.01 0.49 -0.41
C VAL A 19 12.93 1.51 -0.76
N LEU A 20 12.36 1.41 -1.96
CA LEU A 20 11.17 2.16 -2.35
C LEU A 20 9.92 1.32 -2.05
N ARG A 21 9.04 1.82 -1.19
CA ARG A 21 7.81 1.11 -0.74
C ARG A 21 6.63 2.06 -0.65
N SER A 22 5.42 1.48 -0.66
CA SER A 22 4.21 2.21 -0.33
C SER A 22 4.26 2.69 1.12
N GLN A 23 3.82 3.93 1.36
CA GLN A 23 3.76 4.54 2.68
C GLN A 23 2.95 3.70 3.69
N TRP A 24 1.92 3.00 3.23
CA TRP A 24 1.10 2.14 4.11
C TRP A 24 1.90 0.93 4.60
N ASP A 25 2.70 0.32 3.71
CA ASP A 25 3.46 -0.89 3.99
C ASP A 25 4.63 -0.67 4.97
N VAL A 26 5.19 0.54 5.01
CA VAL A 26 6.31 0.90 5.92
C VAL A 26 5.89 1.75 7.11
N SER A 27 4.60 2.09 7.23
CA SER A 27 4.09 3.01 8.26
C SER A 27 4.52 2.62 9.68
N GLU A 28 4.34 1.35 10.05
CA GLU A 28 4.73 0.81 11.36
C GLU A 28 6.25 0.82 11.57
N ALA A 29 7.02 0.43 10.56
CA ALA A 29 8.48 0.42 10.60
C ALA A 29 9.08 1.83 10.75
N ILE A 30 8.44 2.84 10.14
CA ILE A 30 8.80 4.24 10.36
C ILE A 30 8.40 4.68 11.77
N ALA A 31 7.20 4.31 12.24
CA ALA A 31 6.70 4.70 13.56
C ALA A 31 7.53 4.10 14.71
N ASN A 32 8.02 2.87 14.56
CA ASN A 32 8.87 2.22 15.55
C ASN A 32 10.37 2.48 15.36
N GLY A 33 10.76 3.23 14.32
CA GLY A 33 12.13 3.64 14.04
C GLY A 33 13.03 2.57 13.41
N SER A 34 12.50 1.41 13.02
CA SER A 34 13.27 0.40 12.27
C SER A 34 13.57 0.83 10.84
N LEU A 35 12.78 1.75 10.29
CA LEU A 35 13.06 2.47 9.05
C LEU A 35 13.03 3.98 9.30
N VAL A 36 13.73 4.73 8.45
CA VAL A 36 13.66 6.19 8.41
C VAL A 36 13.39 6.65 6.97
N ARG A 37 12.60 7.71 6.80
CA ARG A 37 12.39 8.32 5.50
C ARG A 37 13.64 9.07 5.06
N VAL A 38 14.17 8.71 3.90
CA VAL A 38 15.27 9.42 3.23
C VAL A 38 14.76 10.06 1.94
N LEU A 39 15.56 10.96 1.33
CA LEU A 39 15.25 11.61 0.06
C LEU A 39 13.85 12.27 0.06
N ALA A 40 13.50 12.97 1.14
CA ALA A 40 12.13 13.46 1.35
C ALA A 40 11.64 14.43 0.25
N ASP A 41 12.56 15.11 -0.42
CA ASP A 41 12.30 16.03 -1.53
C ASP A 41 11.94 15.32 -2.84
N TRP A 42 12.21 14.02 -2.94
CA TRP A 42 11.90 13.21 -4.11
C TRP A 42 10.47 12.69 -4.02
N ARG A 43 9.67 12.95 -5.06
CA ARG A 43 8.29 12.48 -5.18
C ARG A 43 8.20 11.47 -6.31
N PHE A 44 7.63 10.32 -6.01
CA PHE A 44 7.26 9.32 -7.00
C PHE A 44 5.83 9.58 -7.49
N ASP A 45 5.52 9.11 -8.69
CA ASP A 45 4.16 9.15 -9.21
C ASP A 45 3.20 8.42 -8.28
N SER A 46 1.95 8.90 -8.25
CA SER A 46 0.91 8.25 -7.46
C SER A 46 0.64 6.84 -7.96
N ALA A 47 0.50 5.87 -7.05
CA ALA A 47 0.06 4.52 -7.34
C ALA A 47 -1.38 4.32 -6.81
N PRO A 48 -2.42 4.70 -7.57
CA PRO A 48 -3.80 4.61 -7.09
C PRO A 48 -4.24 3.16 -6.94
N VAL A 49 -4.88 2.85 -5.81
CA VAL A 49 -5.58 1.57 -5.60
C VAL A 49 -7.00 1.69 -6.15
N ASN A 50 -7.35 0.83 -7.10
CA ASN A 50 -8.65 0.87 -7.78
C ASN A 50 -9.46 -0.38 -7.46
N LEU A 51 -10.74 -0.19 -7.11
CA LEU A 51 -11.69 -1.28 -6.94
C LEU A 51 -12.38 -1.61 -8.27
N LEU A 52 -11.99 -2.72 -8.90
CA LEU A 52 -12.59 -3.20 -10.14
C LEU A 52 -13.77 -4.12 -9.83
N VAL A 53 -14.95 -3.75 -10.33
CA VAL A 53 -16.20 -4.50 -10.11
C VAL A 53 -16.99 -4.65 -11.41
N PRO A 54 -17.82 -5.70 -11.54
CA PRO A 54 -18.68 -5.88 -12.72
C PRO A 54 -19.54 -4.64 -13.00
N SER A 55 -19.92 -4.48 -14.27
CA SER A 55 -20.78 -3.37 -14.71
C SER A 55 -22.10 -3.35 -13.94
N ARG A 56 -22.74 -2.17 -13.84
CA ARG A 56 -23.92 -1.91 -12.97
C ARG A 56 -25.05 -2.92 -13.15
N LYS A 57 -25.23 -3.48 -14.35
CA LYS A 57 -26.25 -4.49 -14.67
C LYS A 57 -25.99 -5.87 -14.04
N LEU A 58 -24.77 -6.14 -13.58
CA LEU A 58 -24.32 -7.44 -13.06
C LEU A 58 -23.94 -7.41 -11.57
N ARG A 59 -24.25 -6.32 -10.84
CA ARG A 59 -23.88 -6.20 -9.41
C ARG A 59 -24.96 -6.78 -8.51
N SER A 60 -24.68 -7.94 -7.91
CA SER A 60 -25.52 -8.50 -6.86
C SER A 60 -25.57 -7.60 -5.62
N PRO A 61 -26.62 -7.66 -4.79
CA PRO A 61 -26.69 -6.89 -3.54
C PRO A 61 -25.48 -7.10 -2.61
N ARG A 62 -24.91 -8.32 -2.60
CA ARG A 62 -23.70 -8.63 -1.82
C ARG A 62 -22.47 -7.88 -2.29
N VAL A 63 -22.28 -7.76 -3.61
CA VAL A 63 -21.17 -6.97 -4.18
C VAL A 63 -21.35 -5.49 -3.86
N GLN A 64 -22.59 -4.97 -3.92
CA GLN A 64 -22.87 -3.57 -3.57
C GLN A 64 -22.57 -3.29 -2.09
N ALA A 65 -22.96 -4.18 -1.19
CA ALA A 65 -22.65 -4.06 0.24
C ALA A 65 -21.13 -4.07 0.50
N LEU A 66 -20.38 -4.95 -0.18
CA LEU A 66 -18.92 -4.98 -0.06
C LEU A 66 -18.26 -3.70 -0.60
N VAL A 67 -18.73 -3.20 -1.75
CA VAL A 67 -18.23 -1.93 -2.31
C VAL A 67 -18.45 -0.80 -1.32
N ALA A 68 -19.67 -0.65 -0.78
CA ALA A 68 -19.99 0.38 0.19
C ALA A 68 -19.13 0.28 1.46
N PHE A 69 -18.90 -0.95 1.95
CA PHE A 69 -18.01 -1.18 3.10
C PHE A 69 -16.57 -0.76 2.81
N LEU A 70 -16.02 -1.13 1.65
CA LEU A 70 -14.64 -0.79 1.28
C LEU A 70 -14.48 0.71 1.03
N GLU A 71 -15.47 1.38 0.44
CA GLU A 71 -15.49 2.84 0.26
C GLU A 71 -15.44 3.59 1.59
N ASP A 72 -16.16 3.11 2.61
CA ASP A 72 -16.13 3.70 3.96
C ASP A 72 -14.83 3.38 4.71
N ALA A 73 -14.40 2.12 4.69
CA ALA A 73 -13.22 1.65 5.43
C ALA A 73 -11.89 2.17 4.87
N LEU A 74 -11.81 2.47 3.57
CA LEU A 74 -10.59 2.94 2.90
C LEU A 74 -10.62 4.45 2.60
N ARG A 75 -11.54 5.19 3.22
CA ARG A 75 -11.59 6.65 3.09
C ARG A 75 -10.38 7.25 3.81
N VAL A 76 -9.37 7.63 3.02
CA VAL A 76 -8.16 8.34 3.48
C VAL A 76 -8.43 9.82 3.63
#